data_AF-A0A0N4VTT9-F1
#
_entry.id   AF-A0A0N4VTT9-F1
#
_cell.length_a   1.000
_cell.length_b   1.000
_cell.length_c   1.000
_cell.angle_alpha   90.00
_cell.angle_beta   90.00
_cell.angle_gamma   90.00
#
_symmetry.space_group_name_H-M   'P 1'
#
loop_
_entity.id
_entity.type
_entity.pdbx_description
1 polymer ?
#
loop_
_entity_poly.entity_id
_entity_poly.type
_entity_poly.pdbx_seq_one_letter_code
_entity_poly.pdbx_strand_id
1 'polypeptide(L)'
;MSSSERYDEFTRKRQAEERKLIEEIRYKRSCIKLATTFPSEEDIQKTICRFVNSIVYIVSSNTLSEEFAEIRGSRARLFASLDAALYKSRLQNVHLQVRNTLDRIQSAFEALSMAYEVYGLLVLSDESLAISRVCFYDKREQGVTLDPAFTSDFVRKEVDFLTELEHQIQSEIRDAGFQEESETHESAWNQVKELLITIYKDIGELKQKTISQDETIKSISERIDSLCTAKATREQEPDLDSRVRSEKEQNEHIKRERRASSEHENESLHDNETSETKGKEIEPEEDLELMDDNDFELDNEPEDLELRRPTGYPGHFQRLELEERMTELWAFLRSHREVPERKFREIDIMREQDCYLICSFCLAKGQHYSDSCPVYTSVE
;
A
#
# COMPACT_ATOMS: atom_id res chain seq x y z
N MET A 1 14.91 -45.72 -63.56
CA MET A 1 13.61 -45.08 -63.24
C MET A 1 13.73 -43.62 -63.59
N SER A 2 12.91 -43.13 -64.52
CA SER A 2 13.02 -41.74 -64.98
C SER A 2 12.49 -40.80 -63.89
N SER A 3 12.96 -39.55 -63.87
CA SER A 3 12.46 -38.53 -62.92
C SER A 3 10.94 -38.33 -63.01
N SER A 4 10.34 -38.62 -64.17
CA SER A 4 8.90 -38.58 -64.42
C SER A 4 8.13 -39.66 -63.64
N GLU A 5 8.67 -40.88 -63.54
CA GLU A 5 7.99 -41.99 -62.85
C GLU A 5 7.93 -41.77 -61.34
N ARG A 6 9.00 -41.22 -60.74
CA ARG A 6 9.01 -40.82 -59.33
C ARG A 6 8.01 -39.71 -59.05
N TYR A 7 7.92 -38.72 -59.93
CA TYR A 7 7.01 -37.60 -59.76
C TYR A 7 5.55 -38.07 -59.77
N ASP A 8 5.18 -38.94 -60.71
CA ASP A 8 3.86 -39.55 -60.79
C ASP A 8 3.50 -40.35 -59.53
N GLU A 9 4.46 -41.10 -58.97
CA GLU A 9 4.29 -41.87 -57.74
C GLU A 9 4.06 -40.96 -56.51
N PHE A 10 4.76 -39.83 -56.40
CA PHE A 10 4.52 -38.83 -55.35
C PHE A 10 3.12 -38.21 -55.44
N THR A 11 2.65 -37.87 -56.65
CA THR A 11 1.28 -37.37 -56.84
C THR A 11 0.23 -38.41 -56.46
N ARG A 12 0.42 -39.68 -56.82
CA ARG A 12 -0.51 -40.76 -56.43
C ARG A 12 -0.54 -40.97 -54.93
N LYS A 13 0.63 -40.92 -54.26
CA LYS A 13 0.71 -41.04 -52.81
C LYS A 13 0.01 -39.88 -52.11
N ARG A 14 0.24 -38.64 -52.57
CA ARG A 14 -0.47 -37.46 -52.07
C ARG A 14 -1.98 -37.58 -52.24
N GLN A 15 -2.45 -37.99 -53.42
CA GLN A 15 -3.89 -38.19 -53.67
C GLN A 15 -4.49 -39.31 -52.81
N ALA A 16 -3.75 -40.38 -52.53
CA ALA A 16 -4.20 -41.45 -51.65
C ALA A 16 -4.31 -40.98 -50.19
N GLU A 17 -3.34 -40.21 -49.72
CA GLU A 17 -3.38 -39.59 -48.39
C GLU A 17 -4.53 -38.59 -48.27
N GLU A 18 -4.75 -37.77 -49.30
CA GLU A 18 -5.88 -36.82 -49.36
C GLU A 18 -7.23 -37.53 -49.29
N ARG A 19 -7.43 -38.61 -50.07
CA ARG A 19 -8.67 -39.41 -50.01
C ARG A 19 -8.87 -40.05 -48.64
N LYS A 20 -7.80 -40.57 -48.04
CA LYS A 20 -7.84 -41.14 -46.68
C LYS A 20 -8.30 -40.09 -45.66
N LEU A 21 -7.77 -38.87 -45.74
CA LEU A 21 -8.18 -37.76 -44.88
C LEU A 21 -9.63 -37.36 -45.12
N ILE A 22 -10.09 -37.31 -46.37
CA ILE A 22 -11.48 -37.00 -46.71
C ILE A 22 -12.43 -38.07 -46.13
N GLU A 23 -12.10 -39.35 -46.25
CA GLU A 23 -12.88 -40.45 -45.66
C GLU A 23 -12.89 -40.38 -44.14
N GLU A 24 -11.75 -40.08 -43.52
CA GLU A 24 -11.65 -39.89 -42.07
C GLU A 24 -12.52 -38.71 -41.59
N ILE A 25 -12.51 -37.58 -42.30
CA ILE A 25 -13.36 -36.41 -42.00
C ILE A 25 -14.84 -36.78 -42.15
N ARG A 26 -15.23 -37.48 -43.23
CA ARG A 26 -16.61 -37.94 -43.44
C ARG A 26 -17.06 -38.86 -42.31
N TYR A 27 -16.19 -39.79 -41.91
CA TYR A 27 -16.45 -40.67 -40.77
C TYR A 27 -16.67 -39.88 -39.48
N LYS A 28 -15.75 -38.97 -39.13
CA LYS A 28 -15.88 -38.12 -37.92
C LYS A 28 -17.16 -37.27 -37.94
N ARG A 29 -17.51 -36.66 -39.08
CA ARG A 29 -18.77 -35.90 -39.25
C ARG A 29 -20.00 -36.79 -39.01
N SER A 30 -19.98 -38.03 -39.53
CA SER A 30 -21.07 -38.98 -39.32
C SER A 30 -21.22 -39.38 -37.85
N CYS A 31 -20.11 -39.54 -37.12
CA CYS A 31 -20.14 -39.82 -35.68
C CYS A 31 -20.81 -38.70 -34.88
N ILE A 32 -20.57 -37.43 -35.22
CA ILE A 32 -21.23 -36.29 -34.56
C ILE A 32 -22.75 -36.33 -34.81
N LYS A 33 -23.19 -36.61 -36.05
CA LYS A 33 -24.62 -36.71 -36.38
C LYS A 33 -25.33 -37.89 -35.72
N LEU A 34 -24.61 -38.98 -35.47
CA LEU A 34 -25.14 -40.20 -34.85
C LEU A 34 -25.04 -40.17 -33.32
N ALA A 35 -24.31 -39.22 -32.74
CA ALA A 35 -24.20 -39.06 -31.30
C ALA A 35 -25.51 -38.51 -30.74
N THR A 36 -26.31 -39.39 -30.12
CA THR A 36 -27.58 -39.05 -29.47
C THR A 36 -27.44 -38.05 -28.32
N THR A 37 -26.23 -37.84 -27.83
CA THR A 37 -25.90 -36.92 -26.73
C THR A 37 -25.35 -35.57 -27.21
N PHE A 38 -25.20 -35.35 -28.53
CA PHE A 38 -24.67 -34.09 -29.02
C PHE A 38 -25.74 -32.98 -28.91
N PRO A 39 -25.44 -31.84 -28.28
CA PRO A 39 -26.44 -30.80 -28.05
C PRO A 39 -26.91 -30.15 -29.36
N SER A 40 -28.18 -29.73 -29.40
CA SER A 40 -28.73 -29.04 -30.56
C SER A 40 -28.13 -27.64 -30.71
N GLU A 41 -28.25 -27.05 -31.91
CA GLU A 41 -27.82 -25.67 -32.14
C GLU A 41 -28.47 -24.70 -31.14
N GLU A 42 -29.77 -24.83 -30.91
CA GLU A 42 -30.51 -23.95 -29.99
C GLU A 42 -30.00 -24.11 -28.54
N ASP A 43 -29.66 -25.33 -28.12
CA ASP A 43 -29.13 -25.57 -26.77
C ASP A 43 -27.75 -24.93 -26.59
N ILE A 44 -26.88 -25.04 -27.61
CA ILE A 44 -25.55 -24.43 -27.57
C ILE A 44 -25.66 -22.90 -27.59
N GLN A 45 -26.49 -22.34 -28.47
CA GLN A 45 -26.73 -20.90 -28.55
C GLN A 45 -27.26 -20.34 -27.22
N LYS A 46 -28.26 -20.99 -26.61
CA LYS A 46 -28.78 -20.61 -25.28
C LYS A 46 -27.69 -20.69 -24.20
N THR A 47 -26.82 -21.69 -24.29
CA THR A 47 -25.70 -21.87 -23.36
C THR A 47 -24.68 -20.74 -23.49
N ILE A 48 -24.32 -20.36 -24.72
CA ILE A 48 -23.46 -19.20 -25.02
C ILE A 48 -24.07 -17.92 -24.45
N CYS A 49 -25.33 -17.62 -24.77
CA CYS A 49 -26.03 -16.43 -24.24
C CYS A 49 -26.03 -16.42 -22.71
N ARG A 50 -26.26 -17.57 -22.07
CA ARG A 50 -26.26 -17.69 -20.60
C ARG A 50 -24.90 -17.34 -20.00
N PHE A 51 -23.80 -17.87 -20.56
CA PHE A 51 -22.47 -17.57 -20.05
C PHE A 51 -22.08 -16.11 -20.26
N VAL A 52 -22.35 -15.55 -21.45
CA VAL A 52 -22.12 -14.12 -21.72
C VAL A 52 -22.91 -13.26 -20.74
N ASN A 53 -24.20 -13.52 -20.56
CA ASN A 53 -25.03 -12.80 -19.58
C ASN A 53 -24.52 -12.93 -18.14
N SER A 54 -24.03 -14.12 -17.76
CA SER A 54 -23.45 -14.33 -16.44
C SER A 54 -22.19 -13.50 -16.25
N ILE A 55 -21.32 -13.42 -17.24
CA ILE A 55 -20.09 -12.62 -17.19
C ILE A 55 -20.46 -11.13 -17.11
N VAL A 56 -21.31 -10.65 -18.02
CA VAL A 56 -21.74 -9.24 -18.03
C VAL A 56 -22.41 -8.85 -16.71
N TYR A 57 -23.23 -9.73 -16.13
CA TYR A 57 -23.80 -9.49 -14.80
C TYR A 57 -22.73 -9.37 -13.72
N ILE A 58 -21.75 -10.27 -13.68
CA ILE A 58 -20.66 -10.22 -12.69
C ILE A 58 -19.89 -8.89 -12.83
N VAL A 59 -19.54 -8.50 -14.06
CA VAL A 59 -18.81 -7.24 -14.34
C VAL A 59 -19.62 -6.01 -13.98
N SER A 60 -20.88 -5.94 -14.40
CA SER A 60 -21.75 -4.77 -14.12
C SER A 60 -22.12 -4.63 -12.64
N SER A 61 -22.15 -5.72 -11.89
CA SER A 61 -22.40 -5.71 -10.44
C SER A 61 -21.14 -5.45 -9.59
N ASN A 62 -19.97 -5.27 -10.23
CA ASN A 62 -18.69 -5.19 -9.55
C ASN A 62 -18.44 -3.78 -8.96
N THR A 63 -18.51 -3.67 -7.63
CA THR A 63 -18.21 -2.45 -6.86
C THR A 63 -16.84 -2.47 -6.20
N LEU A 64 -16.00 -3.47 -6.46
CA LEU A 64 -14.78 -3.74 -5.68
C LEU A 64 -13.73 -2.63 -5.79
N SER A 65 -13.67 -1.94 -6.93
CA SER A 65 -12.79 -0.78 -7.09
C SER A 65 -13.24 0.40 -6.23
N GLU A 66 -14.54 0.60 -6.06
CA GLU A 66 -15.11 1.65 -5.22
C GLU A 66 -14.89 1.33 -3.74
N GLU A 67 -15.14 0.08 -3.33
CA GLU A 67 -14.88 -0.42 -1.98
C GLU A 67 -13.39 -0.30 -1.62
N PHE A 68 -12.49 -0.64 -2.54
CA PHE A 68 -11.05 -0.46 -2.34
C PHE A 68 -10.67 1.02 -2.18
N ALA A 69 -11.21 1.90 -3.03
CA ALA A 69 -10.95 3.33 -2.95
C ALA A 69 -11.47 3.94 -1.63
N GLU A 70 -12.65 3.53 -1.16
CA GLU A 70 -13.21 3.95 0.12
C GLU A 70 -12.32 3.53 1.29
N ILE A 71 -11.90 2.26 1.31
CA ILE A 71 -10.98 1.76 2.34
C ILE A 71 -9.69 2.58 2.31
N ARG A 72 -9.10 2.80 1.14
CA ARG A 72 -7.88 3.59 0.98
C ARG A 72 -8.04 5.02 1.46
N GLY A 73 -9.17 5.66 1.21
CA GLY A 73 -9.49 7.00 1.74
C GLY A 73 -9.49 7.06 3.27
N SER A 74 -9.83 5.95 3.93
CA SER A 74 -9.82 5.86 5.40
C SER A 74 -8.45 5.57 6.02
N ARG A 75 -7.40 5.33 5.20
CA ARG A 75 -6.05 4.92 5.64
C ARG A 75 -5.47 5.86 6.70
N ALA A 76 -5.36 7.14 6.40
CA ALA A 76 -4.72 8.12 7.29
C ALA A 76 -5.41 8.20 8.65
N ARG A 77 -6.74 8.16 8.66
CA ARG A 77 -7.55 8.18 9.89
C ARG A 77 -7.30 6.94 10.74
N LEU A 78 -7.30 5.75 10.13
CA LEU A 78 -7.11 4.49 10.85
C LEU A 78 -5.68 4.34 11.38
N PHE A 79 -4.67 4.81 10.65
CA PHE A 79 -3.29 4.78 11.16
C PHE A 79 -3.08 5.80 12.28
N ALA A 80 -3.72 6.97 12.23
CA ALA A 80 -3.69 7.93 13.32
C ALA A 80 -4.36 7.39 14.60
N SER A 81 -5.35 6.49 14.47
CA SER A 81 -6.00 5.83 15.61
C SER A 81 -5.34 4.53 16.06
N LEU A 82 -4.17 4.17 15.49
CA LEU A 82 -3.46 2.91 15.78
C LEU A 82 -4.31 1.66 15.46
N ASP A 83 -5.13 1.75 14.41
CA ASP A 83 -6.02 0.70 13.93
C ASP A 83 -5.50 0.05 12.63
N ALA A 84 -4.18 -0.09 12.45
CA ALA A 84 -3.63 -0.65 11.21
C ALA A 84 -4.06 -2.11 10.98
N ALA A 85 -4.24 -2.90 12.05
CA ALA A 85 -4.77 -4.25 11.97
C ALA A 85 -6.20 -4.30 11.39
N LEU A 86 -7.06 -3.35 11.78
CA LEU A 86 -8.42 -3.24 11.24
C LEU A 86 -8.38 -2.82 9.76
N TYR A 87 -7.53 -1.86 9.41
CA TYR A 87 -7.32 -1.44 8.03
C TYR A 87 -6.88 -2.63 7.14
N LYS A 88 -5.87 -3.38 7.59
CA LYS A 88 -5.37 -4.59 6.92
C LYS A 88 -6.46 -5.65 6.76
N SER A 89 -7.25 -5.91 7.80
CA SER A 89 -8.36 -6.87 7.74
C SER A 89 -9.41 -6.48 6.69
N ARG A 90 -9.75 -5.18 6.60
CA ARG A 90 -10.67 -4.68 5.55
C ARG A 90 -10.12 -4.89 4.15
N LEU A 91 -8.83 -4.60 3.93
CA LEU A 91 -8.17 -4.86 2.66
C LEU A 91 -8.15 -6.35 2.30
N GLN A 92 -7.90 -7.24 3.26
CA GLN A 92 -7.92 -8.69 3.04
C GLN A 92 -9.31 -9.20 2.63
N ASN A 93 -10.38 -8.62 3.18
CA ASN A 93 -11.74 -8.96 2.76
C ASN A 93 -11.99 -8.59 1.30
N VAL A 94 -11.62 -7.37 0.88
CA VAL A 94 -11.75 -6.95 -0.52
C VAL A 94 -10.85 -7.77 -1.44
N HIS A 95 -9.62 -8.10 -1.00
CA HIS A 95 -8.73 -9.00 -1.74
C HIS A 95 -9.39 -10.35 -2.04
N LEU A 96 -10.04 -10.96 -1.03
CA LEU A 96 -10.74 -12.22 -1.19
C LEU A 96 -11.93 -12.10 -2.16
N GLN A 97 -12.67 -11.00 -2.09
CA GLN A 97 -13.78 -10.74 -3.02
C GLN A 97 -13.30 -10.56 -4.46
N VAL A 98 -12.22 -9.80 -4.69
CA VAL A 98 -11.58 -9.64 -6.01
C VAL A 98 -11.18 -10.99 -6.58
N ARG A 99 -10.51 -11.81 -5.77
CA ARG A 99 -10.09 -13.16 -6.19
C ARG A 99 -11.29 -14.06 -6.54
N ASN A 100 -12.35 -14.02 -5.74
CA ASN A 100 -13.57 -14.77 -6.02
C ASN A 100 -14.22 -14.33 -7.34
N THR A 101 -14.33 -13.02 -7.58
CA THR A 101 -14.88 -12.46 -8.82
C THR A 101 -14.05 -12.87 -10.02
N LEU A 102 -12.72 -12.79 -9.91
CA LEU A 102 -11.79 -13.21 -10.95
C LEU A 102 -11.96 -14.71 -11.29
N ASP A 103 -11.97 -15.58 -10.27
CA ASP A 103 -12.18 -17.02 -10.46
C ASP A 103 -13.53 -17.33 -11.13
N ARG A 104 -14.59 -16.59 -10.77
CA ARG A 104 -15.93 -16.75 -11.36
C ARG A 104 -15.96 -16.35 -12.83
N ILE A 105 -15.32 -15.24 -13.19
CA ILE A 105 -15.24 -14.77 -14.58
C ILE A 105 -14.44 -15.77 -15.41
N GLN A 106 -13.28 -16.21 -14.92
CA GLN A 106 -12.44 -17.19 -15.61
C GLN A 106 -13.19 -18.51 -15.81
N SER A 107 -13.84 -19.04 -14.77
CA SER A 107 -14.62 -20.28 -14.87
C SER A 107 -15.77 -20.17 -15.88
N ALA A 108 -16.48 -19.03 -15.89
CA ALA A 108 -17.55 -18.80 -16.85
C ALA A 108 -17.02 -18.65 -18.28
N PHE A 109 -15.84 -18.04 -18.44
CA PHE A 109 -15.20 -17.86 -19.74
C PHE A 109 -14.63 -19.16 -20.32
N GLU A 110 -14.05 -20.03 -19.50
CA GLU A 110 -13.65 -21.37 -19.92
C GLU A 110 -14.86 -22.16 -20.42
N ALA A 111 -15.98 -22.09 -19.69
CA ALA A 111 -17.23 -22.73 -20.09
C ALA A 111 -17.81 -22.14 -21.39
N LEU A 112 -17.72 -20.83 -21.57
CA LEU A 112 -18.09 -20.14 -22.80
C LEU A 112 -17.20 -20.57 -23.98
N SER A 113 -15.89 -20.65 -23.77
CA SER A 113 -14.92 -21.07 -24.79
C SER A 113 -15.22 -22.49 -25.27
N MET A 114 -15.48 -23.41 -24.34
CA MET A 114 -15.92 -24.76 -24.68
C MET A 114 -17.24 -24.77 -25.46
N ALA A 115 -18.20 -23.91 -25.11
CA ALA A 115 -19.46 -23.80 -25.84
C ALA A 115 -19.26 -23.32 -27.29
N TYR A 116 -18.34 -22.37 -27.52
CA TYR A 116 -17.95 -21.95 -28.86
C TYR A 116 -17.26 -23.07 -29.66
N GLU A 117 -16.38 -23.85 -29.03
CA GLU A 117 -15.74 -25.00 -29.67
C GLU A 117 -16.77 -26.05 -30.08
N VAL A 118 -17.71 -26.39 -29.19
CA VAL A 118 -18.80 -27.34 -29.47
C VAL A 118 -19.68 -26.82 -30.60
N TYR A 119 -19.98 -25.52 -30.65
CA TYR A 119 -20.71 -24.93 -31.78
C TYR A 119 -19.92 -25.03 -33.09
N GLY A 120 -18.61 -24.80 -33.04
CA GLY A 120 -17.71 -24.98 -34.18
C GLY A 120 -17.73 -26.42 -34.71
N LEU A 121 -17.69 -27.42 -33.83
CA LEU A 121 -17.80 -28.83 -34.20
C LEU A 121 -19.16 -29.16 -34.84
N LEU A 122 -20.25 -28.60 -34.32
CA LEU A 122 -21.58 -28.77 -34.90
C LEU A 122 -21.64 -28.24 -36.34
N VAL A 123 -21.15 -27.01 -36.56
CA VAL A 123 -21.12 -26.38 -37.89
C VAL A 123 -20.20 -27.14 -38.85
N LEU A 124 -19.08 -27.69 -38.37
CA LEU A 124 -18.22 -28.56 -39.18
C LEU A 124 -18.90 -29.87 -39.59
N SER A 125 -19.88 -30.35 -38.82
CA SER A 125 -20.67 -31.54 -39.12
C SER A 125 -21.84 -31.27 -40.06
N ASP A 126 -22.43 -30.08 -39.97
CA ASP A 126 -23.55 -29.61 -40.80
C ASP A 126 -23.28 -28.20 -41.34
N GLU A 127 -22.88 -28.16 -42.61
CA GLU A 127 -22.50 -26.93 -43.30
C GLU A 127 -23.69 -25.97 -43.50
N SER A 128 -24.93 -26.44 -43.41
CA SER A 128 -26.12 -25.57 -43.46
C SER A 128 -26.17 -24.59 -42.28
N LEU A 129 -25.53 -24.93 -41.17
CA LEU A 129 -25.47 -24.11 -39.95
C LEU A 129 -24.44 -22.99 -40.03
N ALA A 130 -23.57 -22.96 -41.06
CA ALA A 130 -22.53 -21.95 -41.19
C ALA A 130 -23.12 -20.53 -41.30
N ILE A 131 -24.24 -20.37 -42.01
CA ILE A 131 -24.94 -19.09 -42.15
C ILE A 131 -25.60 -18.69 -40.82
N SER A 132 -26.24 -19.65 -40.14
CA SER A 132 -26.86 -19.45 -38.83
C SER A 132 -25.84 -18.96 -37.79
N ARG A 133 -24.63 -19.54 -37.79
CA ARG A 133 -23.54 -19.13 -36.90
C ARG A 133 -23.13 -17.67 -37.11
N VAL A 134 -22.96 -17.23 -38.36
CA VAL A 134 -22.60 -15.83 -38.65
C VAL A 134 -23.70 -14.89 -38.14
N CYS A 135 -24.96 -15.18 -38.47
CA CYS A 135 -26.10 -14.40 -37.98
C CYS A 135 -26.22 -14.41 -36.45
N PHE A 136 -25.79 -15.48 -35.78
CA PHE A 136 -25.80 -15.58 -34.33
C PHE A 136 -24.70 -14.73 -33.68
N TYR A 137 -23.48 -14.71 -34.24
CA TYR A 137 -22.38 -13.89 -33.72
C TYR A 137 -22.58 -12.39 -33.92
N ASP A 138 -23.35 -11.99 -34.93
CA ASP A 138 -23.78 -10.59 -35.12
C ASP A 138 -24.80 -10.12 -34.06
N LYS A 139 -25.40 -11.05 -33.29
CA LYS A 139 -26.30 -10.69 -32.19
C LYS A 139 -25.52 -10.11 -31.02
N ARG A 140 -26.24 -9.31 -30.23
CA ARG A 140 -25.75 -8.77 -28.96
C ARG A 140 -26.57 -9.30 -27.81
N GLU A 141 -25.90 -9.59 -26.72
CA GLU A 141 -26.52 -9.84 -25.42
C GLU A 141 -26.03 -8.80 -24.41
N GLN A 142 -26.99 -8.08 -23.82
CA GLN A 142 -26.72 -6.98 -22.88
C GLN A 142 -25.67 -5.96 -23.38
N GLY A 143 -25.67 -5.68 -24.70
CA GLY A 143 -24.72 -4.76 -25.34
C GLY A 143 -23.44 -5.41 -25.89
N VAL A 144 -23.07 -6.59 -25.38
CA VAL A 144 -21.88 -7.37 -25.78
C VAL A 144 -22.19 -8.25 -26.98
N THR A 145 -21.36 -8.20 -28.02
CA THR A 145 -21.54 -9.07 -29.19
C THR A 145 -21.21 -10.52 -28.84
N LEU A 146 -21.93 -11.47 -29.44
CA LEU A 146 -21.71 -12.91 -29.22
C LEU A 146 -20.54 -13.49 -30.01
N ASP A 147 -19.83 -12.66 -30.77
CA ASP A 147 -18.63 -13.05 -31.49
C ASP A 147 -17.52 -13.56 -30.53
N PRO A 148 -16.89 -14.72 -30.82
CA PRO A 148 -15.84 -15.28 -29.98
C PRO A 148 -14.62 -14.37 -29.80
N ALA A 149 -14.22 -13.61 -30.84
CA ALA A 149 -13.05 -12.73 -30.73
C ALA A 149 -13.35 -11.54 -29.82
N PHE A 150 -14.54 -10.94 -29.98
CA PHE A 150 -14.98 -9.85 -29.11
C PHE A 150 -15.15 -10.30 -27.66
N THR A 151 -15.86 -11.41 -27.41
CA THR A 151 -16.09 -11.91 -26.04
C THR A 151 -14.79 -12.29 -25.34
N SER A 152 -13.84 -12.89 -26.06
CA SER A 152 -12.48 -13.13 -25.60
C SER A 152 -11.79 -11.84 -25.15
N ASP A 153 -11.79 -10.81 -26.00
CA ASP A 153 -11.14 -9.53 -25.68
C ASP A 153 -11.84 -8.78 -24.55
N PHE A 154 -13.16 -8.83 -24.48
CA PHE A 154 -13.95 -8.28 -23.39
C PHE A 154 -13.56 -8.92 -22.05
N VAL A 155 -13.59 -10.26 -21.96
CA VAL A 155 -13.22 -10.97 -20.73
C VAL A 155 -11.76 -10.73 -20.37
N ARG A 156 -10.85 -10.78 -21.36
CA ARG A 156 -9.42 -10.55 -21.11
C ARG A 156 -9.18 -9.20 -20.45
N LYS A 157 -9.78 -8.13 -20.96
CA LYS A 157 -9.64 -6.79 -20.36
C LYS A 157 -10.14 -6.74 -18.92
N GLU A 158 -11.25 -7.40 -18.63
CA GLU A 158 -11.80 -7.46 -17.27
C GLU A 158 -10.90 -8.27 -16.32
N VAL A 159 -10.38 -9.40 -16.78
CA VAL A 159 -9.42 -10.21 -16.01
C VAL A 159 -8.13 -9.43 -15.76
N ASP A 160 -7.62 -8.72 -16.77
CA ASP A 160 -6.44 -7.85 -16.64
C ASP A 160 -6.70 -6.74 -15.60
N PHE A 161 -7.87 -6.10 -15.65
CA PHE A 161 -8.28 -5.08 -14.67
C PHE A 161 -8.33 -5.63 -13.23
N LEU A 162 -9.01 -6.76 -13.02
CA LEU A 162 -9.13 -7.38 -11.70
C LEU A 162 -7.77 -7.88 -11.18
N THR A 163 -6.92 -8.37 -12.07
CA THR A 163 -5.55 -8.79 -11.72
C THR A 163 -4.74 -7.59 -11.23
N GLU A 164 -4.79 -6.46 -11.94
CA GLU A 164 -4.11 -5.24 -11.52
C GLU A 164 -4.65 -4.73 -10.18
N LEU A 165 -5.98 -4.71 -10.00
CA LEU A 165 -6.61 -4.37 -8.73
C LEU A 165 -6.14 -5.29 -7.59
N GLU A 166 -6.03 -6.59 -7.84
CA GLU A 166 -5.50 -7.56 -6.87
C GLU A 166 -4.06 -7.20 -6.45
N HIS A 167 -3.19 -6.86 -7.42
CA HIS A 167 -1.81 -6.49 -7.14
C HIS A 167 -1.71 -5.21 -6.30
N GLN A 168 -2.57 -4.22 -6.58
CA GLN A 168 -2.65 -2.98 -5.80
C GLN A 168 -3.08 -3.25 -4.37
N ILE A 169 -4.14 -4.06 -4.17
CA ILE A 169 -4.62 -4.43 -2.83
C ILE A 169 -3.54 -5.21 -2.08
N GLN A 170 -2.87 -6.16 -2.73
CA GLN A 170 -1.78 -6.92 -2.10
C GLN A 170 -0.62 -6.02 -1.66
N SER A 171 -0.28 -5.00 -2.46
CA SER A 171 0.73 -4.02 -2.06
C SER A 171 0.29 -3.23 -0.84
N GLU A 172 -0.95 -2.76 -0.83
CA GLU A 172 -1.50 -2.00 0.28
C GLU A 172 -1.61 -2.86 1.57
N ILE A 173 -1.93 -4.15 1.46
CA ILE A 173 -1.92 -5.10 2.59
C ILE A 173 -0.52 -5.24 3.18
N ARG A 174 0.53 -5.27 2.34
CA ARG A 174 1.92 -5.32 2.83
C ARG A 174 2.28 -4.05 3.57
N ASP A 175 1.94 -2.89 3.01
CA ASP A 175 2.18 -1.58 3.63
C ASP A 175 1.45 -1.46 4.98
N ALA A 176 0.20 -1.91 5.05
CA ALA A 176 -0.57 -1.98 6.28
C ALA A 176 0.06 -2.93 7.32
N GLY A 177 0.67 -4.03 6.86
CA GLY A 177 1.43 -4.95 7.71
C GLY A 177 2.65 -4.28 8.36
N PHE A 178 3.42 -3.48 7.61
CA PHE A 178 4.53 -2.72 8.18
C PHE A 178 4.06 -1.68 9.22
N GLN A 179 2.92 -1.03 8.98
CA GLN A 179 2.34 -0.10 9.94
C GLN A 179 1.88 -0.83 11.22
N GLU A 180 1.18 -1.97 11.09
CA GLU A 180 0.77 -2.81 12.22
C GLU A 180 1.97 -3.27 13.07
N GLU A 181 3.07 -3.68 12.42
CA GLU A 181 4.33 -4.00 13.10
C GLU A 181 4.87 -2.79 13.86
N SER A 182 4.83 -1.60 13.26
CA SER A 182 5.28 -0.37 13.92
C SER A 182 4.42 0.04 15.13
N GLU A 183 3.12 -0.28 15.12
CA GLU A 183 2.18 -0.01 16.21
C GLU A 183 2.32 -1.01 17.34
N THR A 184 2.67 -2.26 17.03
CA THR A 184 2.86 -3.33 18.01
C THR A 184 4.25 -3.31 18.65
N HIS A 185 5.24 -2.73 17.99
CA HIS A 185 6.53 -2.49 18.60
C HIS A 185 6.40 -1.44 19.71
N GLU A 186 6.93 -1.78 20.89
CA GLU A 186 7.06 -0.86 22.01
C GLU A 186 7.83 0.38 21.54
N SER A 187 7.10 1.50 21.41
CA SER A 187 7.59 2.67 20.67
C SER A 187 8.98 3.08 21.13
N ALA A 188 9.81 3.59 20.21
CA ALA A 188 11.10 4.19 20.59
C ALA A 188 10.94 5.22 21.72
N TRP A 189 9.77 5.85 21.83
CA TRP A 189 9.40 6.71 22.93
C TRP A 189 9.27 5.98 24.28
N ASN A 190 8.68 4.78 24.33
CA ASN A 190 8.67 3.96 25.56
C ASN A 190 10.08 3.55 25.98
N GLN A 191 10.94 3.21 25.01
CA GLN A 191 12.36 2.92 25.30
C GLN A 191 13.10 4.17 25.81
N VAL A 192 12.84 5.35 25.21
CA VAL A 192 13.39 6.64 25.68
C VAL A 192 12.84 7.00 27.05
N LYS A 193 11.57 6.71 27.33
CA LYS A 193 10.93 6.93 28.63
C LYS A 193 11.53 6.05 29.71
N GLU A 194 11.74 4.76 29.43
CA GLU A 194 12.45 3.83 30.33
C GLU A 194 13.91 4.26 30.57
N LEU A 195 14.60 4.71 29.53
CA LEU A 195 15.95 5.29 29.66
C LEU A 195 15.94 6.56 30.53
N LEU A 196 14.97 7.45 30.35
CA LEU A 196 14.80 8.65 31.17
C LEU A 196 14.52 8.29 32.63
N ILE A 197 13.64 7.34 32.90
CA ILE A 197 13.34 6.84 34.25
C ILE A 197 14.62 6.29 34.90
N THR A 198 15.41 5.53 34.14
CA THR A 198 16.69 4.99 34.60
C THR A 198 17.69 6.10 34.93
N ILE A 199 17.83 7.10 34.05
CA ILE A 199 18.71 8.26 34.26
C ILE A 199 18.28 9.06 35.51
N TYR A 200 16.97 9.28 35.71
CA TYR A 200 16.47 9.98 36.90
C TYR A 200 16.79 9.21 38.19
N LYS A 201 16.70 7.88 38.16
CA LYS A 201 17.08 7.02 39.28
C LYS A 201 18.58 7.14 39.57
N ASP A 202 19.43 7.04 38.55
CA ASP A 202 20.89 7.14 38.69
C ASP A 202 21.32 8.52 39.24
N ILE A 203 20.68 9.60 38.77
CA ILE A 203 20.91 10.96 39.29
C ILE A 203 20.49 11.05 40.76
N GLY A 204 19.36 10.43 41.14
CA GLY A 204 18.91 10.36 42.53
C GLY A 204 19.91 9.64 43.44
N GLU A 205 20.43 8.49 42.99
CA GLU A 205 21.45 7.71 43.70
C GLU A 205 22.78 8.48 43.82
N LEU A 206 23.22 9.13 42.74
CA LEU A 206 24.40 10.00 42.74
C LEU A 206 24.23 11.16 43.71
N LYS A 207 23.07 11.82 43.72
CA LYS A 207 22.78 12.93 44.65
C LYS A 207 22.85 12.46 46.11
N GLN A 208 22.29 11.29 46.42
CA GLN A 208 22.37 10.72 47.77
C GLN A 208 23.82 10.41 48.16
N LYS A 209 24.61 9.89 47.21
CA LYS A 209 26.05 9.65 47.41
C LYS A 209 26.83 10.95 47.64
N THR A 210 26.52 12.03 46.91
CA THR A 210 27.14 13.34 47.13
C THR A 210 26.77 13.92 48.49
N ILE A 211 25.50 13.82 48.92
CA ILE A 211 25.07 14.26 50.25
C ILE A 211 25.85 13.52 51.35
N SER A 212 25.95 12.19 51.28
CA SER A 212 26.71 11.42 52.25
C SER A 212 28.21 11.76 52.24
N GLN A 213 28.79 12.06 51.06
CA GLN A 213 30.17 12.55 50.96
C GLN A 213 30.35 13.92 51.60
N ASP A 214 29.44 14.87 51.37
CA ASP A 214 29.47 16.18 52.01
C ASP A 214 29.34 16.09 53.54
N GLU A 215 28.53 15.16 54.04
CA GLU A 215 28.43 14.87 55.48
C GLU A 215 29.74 14.31 56.06
N THR A 216 30.39 13.38 55.34
CA THR A 216 31.71 12.88 55.77
C THR A 216 32.79 13.96 55.72
N ILE A 217 32.77 14.84 54.71
CA ILE A 217 33.67 15.99 54.61
C ILE A 217 33.44 16.94 55.77
N LYS A 218 32.19 17.30 56.09
CA LYS A 218 31.85 18.13 57.25
C LYS A 218 32.36 17.52 58.55
N SER A 219 32.17 16.22 58.76
CA SER A 219 32.69 15.53 59.95
C SER A 219 34.22 15.56 60.02
N ILE A 220 34.91 15.43 58.89
CA ILE A 220 36.37 15.55 58.82
C ILE A 220 36.79 17.00 59.12
N SER A 221 36.12 18.00 58.57
CA SER A 221 36.38 19.41 58.84
C SER A 221 36.20 19.75 60.32
N GLU A 222 35.11 19.29 60.95
CA GLU A 222 34.89 19.46 62.40
C GLU A 222 35.99 18.81 63.25
N ARG A 223 36.49 17.64 62.83
CA ARG A 223 37.63 16.98 63.49
C ARG A 223 38.93 17.75 63.31
N ILE A 224 39.16 18.34 62.14
CA ILE A 224 40.32 19.20 61.87
C ILE A 224 40.23 20.47 62.71
N ASP A 225 39.08 21.12 62.78
CA ASP A 225 38.88 22.32 63.60
C ASP A 225 39.05 22.02 65.10
N SER A 226 38.59 20.85 65.55
CA SER A 226 38.83 20.36 66.91
C SER A 226 40.33 20.11 67.19
N LEU A 227 41.08 19.62 66.20
CA LEU A 227 42.54 19.46 66.31
C LEU A 227 43.28 20.79 66.28
N CYS A 228 42.86 21.73 65.44
CA CYS A 228 43.41 23.07 65.36
C CYS A 228 43.19 23.85 66.66
N THR A 229 42.00 23.76 67.26
CA THR A 229 41.71 24.36 68.57
C THR A 229 42.49 23.69 69.71
N ALA A 230 42.62 22.35 69.70
CA ALA A 230 43.47 21.62 70.65
C ALA A 230 44.96 21.93 70.51
N LYS A 231 45.43 22.29 69.30
CA LYS A 231 46.80 22.74 69.07
C LYS A 231 47.00 24.19 69.53
N ALA A 232 46.03 25.06 69.30
CA ALA A 232 46.06 26.45 69.76
C ALA A 232 46.04 26.57 71.30
N THR A 233 45.38 25.65 72.02
CA THR A 233 45.46 25.58 73.48
C THR A 233 46.77 24.99 73.99
N ARG A 234 47.47 24.18 73.19
CA ARG A 234 48.79 23.61 73.52
C ARG A 234 49.95 24.58 73.27
N GLU A 235 49.77 25.58 72.43
CA GLU A 235 50.73 26.67 72.18
C GLU A 235 50.60 27.83 73.22
N GLN A 236 49.75 27.69 74.24
CA GLN A 236 49.58 28.62 75.37
C GLN A 236 50.17 28.12 76.72
N GLU A 237 51.05 27.10 76.72
CA GLU A 237 51.89 26.82 77.89
C GLU A 237 53.33 27.31 77.64
N PRO A 238 53.91 28.14 78.53
CA PRO A 238 55.31 28.50 78.44
C PRO A 238 56.18 27.36 78.98
N ASP A 239 57.15 27.01 78.16
CA ASP A 239 58.51 26.53 78.48
C ASP A 239 58.85 26.46 79.99
N LEU A 240 59.09 25.25 80.50
CA LEU A 240 60.05 25.01 81.58
C LEU A 240 60.59 23.57 81.56
N ASP A 241 61.81 23.50 81.08
CA ASP A 241 62.83 22.48 81.20
C ASP A 241 63.00 21.93 82.64
N SER A 242 63.00 20.60 82.82
CA SER A 242 64.04 19.82 83.54
C SER A 242 63.59 18.42 84.01
N ARG A 243 64.20 17.39 83.38
CA ARG A 243 65.05 16.33 84.02
C ARG A 243 64.45 15.55 85.21
N VAL A 244 64.24 14.23 85.16
CA VAL A 244 65.19 13.11 85.41
C VAL A 244 64.33 11.81 85.45
N ARG A 245 64.49 10.87 84.51
CA ARG A 245 65.22 9.57 84.63
C ARG A 245 64.80 8.61 85.78
N SER A 246 64.21 7.47 85.40
CA SER A 246 64.40 6.07 85.87
C SER A 246 63.14 5.30 85.42
N GLU A 247 63.09 4.23 84.61
CA GLU A 247 63.81 2.95 84.47
C GLU A 247 63.23 2.34 83.16
N LYS A 248 63.96 2.00 82.07
CA LYS A 248 64.75 0.77 81.83
C LYS A 248 64.20 -0.43 82.60
N GLU A 249 63.57 -1.45 82.01
CA GLU A 249 64.06 -2.34 80.95
C GLU A 249 62.97 -3.39 80.61
N GLN A 250 63.19 -4.07 79.48
CA GLN A 250 62.56 -5.32 78.98
C GLN A 250 61.33 -5.16 78.09
N ASN A 251 61.23 -5.82 76.93
CA ASN A 251 62.20 -6.38 76.00
C ASN A 251 61.37 -6.70 74.74
N GLU A 252 61.94 -6.51 73.55
CA GLU A 252 61.36 -6.99 72.30
C GLU A 252 61.18 -8.52 72.30
N HIS A 253 60.14 -9.02 71.61
CA HIS A 253 60.31 -10.18 70.72
C HIS A 253 59.13 -10.41 69.75
N ILE A 254 59.31 -9.97 68.49
CA ILE A 254 59.30 -10.75 67.23
C ILE A 254 58.47 -12.07 67.17
N LYS A 255 57.49 -12.13 66.24
CA LYS A 255 57.30 -13.10 65.10
C LYS A 255 55.80 -13.20 64.74
N ARG A 256 55.38 -12.83 63.51
CA ARG A 256 55.35 -13.60 62.23
C ARG A 256 54.23 -14.63 62.12
N GLU A 257 53.56 -14.54 60.96
CA GLU A 257 52.87 -15.61 60.20
C GLU A 257 51.51 -16.10 60.70
N ARG A 258 50.46 -15.92 59.88
CA ARG A 258 50.11 -16.89 58.82
C ARG A 258 49.06 -16.36 57.85
N ARG A 259 49.26 -16.75 56.60
CA ARG A 259 48.37 -16.63 55.45
C ARG A 259 47.20 -17.61 55.55
N ALA A 260 46.23 -17.33 54.68
CA ALA A 260 45.49 -18.28 53.84
C ALA A 260 44.04 -18.61 54.24
N SER A 261 43.16 -18.13 53.37
CA SER A 261 42.09 -18.88 52.70
C SER A 261 40.94 -19.44 53.55
N SER A 262 39.73 -19.02 53.22
CA SER A 262 38.78 -19.93 52.56
C SER A 262 37.55 -19.18 52.06
N GLU A 263 37.22 -19.42 50.81
CA GLU A 263 35.88 -19.28 50.25
C GLU A 263 34.86 -20.00 51.14
N HIS A 264 33.66 -19.42 51.29
CA HIS A 264 32.44 -20.19 51.11
C HIS A 264 31.25 -19.29 50.81
N GLU A 265 30.49 -19.80 49.86
CA GLU A 265 29.26 -19.31 49.27
C GLU A 265 28.07 -19.30 50.24
N ASN A 266 27.00 -18.71 49.71
CA ASN A 266 25.60 -19.08 49.86
C ASN A 266 24.69 -18.32 50.84
N GLU A 267 23.73 -17.67 50.17
CA GLU A 267 22.29 -17.88 50.30
C GLU A 267 21.45 -17.03 51.26
N SER A 268 20.30 -16.69 50.68
CA SER A 268 18.98 -16.68 51.31
C SER A 268 18.46 -15.34 51.83
N LEU A 269 17.61 -14.75 50.98
CA LEU A 269 16.21 -14.42 51.24
C LEU A 269 15.88 -13.72 52.56
N HIS A 270 15.32 -12.51 52.41
CA HIS A 270 14.19 -12.13 53.25
C HIS A 270 13.15 -11.35 52.43
N ASP A 271 12.00 -11.99 52.28
CA ASP A 271 10.72 -11.40 51.89
C ASP A 271 10.15 -10.51 53.02
N ASN A 272 9.08 -9.79 52.64
CA ASN A 272 8.08 -9.01 53.39
C ASN A 272 8.29 -7.49 53.37
N GLU A 273 7.29 -6.65 53.17
CA GLU A 273 5.85 -6.83 52.93
C GLU A 273 5.27 -5.49 52.44
N THR A 274 4.18 -5.62 51.70
CA THR A 274 3.10 -4.66 51.38
C THR A 274 2.93 -3.41 52.26
N SER A 275 2.63 -2.28 51.61
CA SER A 275 1.55 -1.40 52.09
C SER A 275 0.89 -0.62 50.95
N GLU A 276 -0.44 -0.67 50.99
CA GLU A 276 -1.42 -0.09 50.07
C GLU A 276 -1.64 1.42 50.31
N THR A 277 -1.99 2.10 49.21
CA THR A 277 -2.94 3.22 49.09
C THR A 277 -2.69 4.54 49.82
N LYS A 278 -2.54 5.62 49.03
CA LYS A 278 -3.55 6.70 49.00
C LYS A 278 -3.33 7.64 47.82
N GLY A 279 -4.39 7.85 47.05
CA GLY A 279 -4.40 8.69 45.86
C GLY A 279 -4.35 10.19 46.15
N LYS A 280 -4.09 10.93 45.07
CA LYS A 280 -4.68 12.24 44.82
C LYS A 280 -4.61 12.54 43.32
N GLU A 281 -5.77 12.47 42.68
CA GLU A 281 -6.08 13.17 41.44
C GLU A 281 -5.86 14.67 41.65
N ILE A 282 -5.09 15.31 40.77
CA ILE A 282 -5.18 16.75 40.47
C ILE A 282 -4.80 16.94 38.99
N GLU A 283 -5.80 17.04 38.14
CA GLU A 283 -5.88 18.00 37.03
C GLU A 283 -6.98 19.02 37.43
N PRO A 284 -7.16 20.20 36.78
CA PRO A 284 -6.61 20.66 35.50
C PRO A 284 -6.21 22.16 35.49
N GLU A 285 -6.00 22.68 34.27
CA GLU A 285 -6.08 24.08 33.81
C GLU A 285 -4.81 24.93 33.89
N GLU A 286 -4.27 25.26 32.71
CA GLU A 286 -3.95 26.65 32.37
C GLU A 286 -4.02 26.83 30.84
N ASP A 287 -4.90 27.75 30.46
CA ASP A 287 -5.17 28.27 29.13
C ASP A 287 -3.92 28.80 28.42
N LEU A 288 -3.78 28.54 27.12
CA LEU A 288 -3.09 29.46 26.23
C LEU A 288 -3.90 29.71 24.96
N GLU A 289 -4.18 30.99 24.81
CA GLU A 289 -5.12 31.67 23.94
C GLU A 289 -4.80 31.53 22.45
N LEU A 290 -5.90 31.51 21.68
CA LEU A 290 -5.99 31.76 20.26
C LEU A 290 -5.38 33.13 19.92
N MET A 291 -4.46 33.15 18.95
CA MET A 291 -4.11 34.38 18.22
C MET A 291 -4.68 34.24 16.80
N ASP A 292 -5.81 34.90 16.63
CA ASP A 292 -6.45 35.29 15.39
C ASP A 292 -5.88 36.66 15.02
N ASP A 293 -5.21 36.77 13.87
CA ASP A 293 -4.71 38.04 13.34
C ASP A 293 -5.03 38.13 11.84
N ASN A 294 -6.19 38.75 11.59
CA ASN A 294 -6.47 39.80 10.61
C ASN A 294 -6.10 39.63 9.13
N ASP A 295 -7.16 39.52 8.32
CA ASP A 295 -7.58 40.52 7.33
C ASP A 295 -6.50 41.16 6.43
N PHE A 296 -6.40 40.61 5.22
CA PHE A 296 -6.15 41.40 4.02
C PHE A 296 -7.39 41.33 3.12
N GLU A 297 -8.30 42.28 3.31
CA GLU A 297 -9.23 42.70 2.26
C GLU A 297 -8.41 43.33 1.13
N LEU A 298 -8.44 42.71 -0.05
CA LEU A 298 -8.14 43.37 -1.32
C LEU A 298 -9.25 42.99 -2.29
N ASP A 299 -10.25 43.86 -2.35
CA ASP A 299 -11.11 44.03 -3.51
C ASP A 299 -10.25 44.05 -4.78
N ASN A 300 -10.57 43.18 -5.74
CA ASN A 300 -10.55 43.49 -7.16
C ASN A 300 -11.40 42.45 -7.93
N GLU A 301 -12.55 42.92 -8.39
CA GLU A 301 -13.33 42.30 -9.47
C GLU A 301 -12.53 42.29 -10.80
N PRO A 302 -12.95 41.49 -11.80
CA PRO A 302 -12.08 40.93 -12.84
C PRO A 302 -11.88 41.88 -14.03
N GLU A 303 -10.63 42.10 -14.44
CA GLU A 303 -10.33 42.70 -15.75
C GLU A 303 -10.08 41.62 -16.81
N ASP A 304 -10.96 41.61 -17.81
CA ASP A 304 -10.80 40.97 -19.11
C ASP A 304 -9.43 41.28 -19.73
N LEU A 305 -8.54 40.29 -19.76
CA LEU A 305 -7.28 40.33 -20.51
C LEU A 305 -7.37 39.48 -21.77
N GLU A 306 -8.32 39.82 -22.64
CA GLU A 306 -8.18 39.57 -24.08
C GLU A 306 -7.41 40.74 -24.73
N LEU A 307 -6.56 40.41 -25.72
CA LEU A 307 -5.76 41.30 -26.57
C LEU A 307 -4.50 41.98 -25.97
N ARG A 308 -3.37 41.27 -26.09
CA ARG A 308 -2.20 41.69 -26.92
C ARG A 308 -1.10 40.63 -26.89
N ARG A 309 -0.95 39.83 -27.96
CA ARG A 309 0.29 39.08 -28.22
C ARG A 309 1.09 39.73 -29.36
N PRO A 310 2.43 39.85 -29.25
CA PRO A 310 3.26 40.44 -30.29
C PRO A 310 3.36 39.56 -31.55
N THR A 311 3.06 40.15 -32.71
CA THR A 311 3.10 39.57 -34.07
C THR A 311 4.51 39.35 -34.64
N GLY A 312 5.52 39.11 -33.80
CA GLY A 312 6.94 39.26 -34.19
C GLY A 312 7.84 38.03 -34.08
N TYR A 313 7.34 36.82 -33.83
CA TYR A 313 8.21 35.63 -33.70
C TYR A 313 8.35 34.86 -35.03
N PRO A 314 9.58 34.47 -35.46
CA PRO A 314 9.81 33.64 -36.64
C PRO A 314 9.24 32.23 -36.41
N GLY A 315 8.00 32.03 -36.87
CA GLY A 315 7.19 30.86 -36.54
C GLY A 315 5.74 31.20 -36.24
N HIS A 316 5.37 32.49 -36.15
CA HIS A 316 3.99 32.93 -35.97
C HIS A 316 3.04 32.39 -37.05
N PHE A 317 3.47 32.39 -38.32
CA PHE A 317 2.68 31.85 -39.42
C PHE A 317 2.59 30.32 -39.38
N GLN A 318 3.68 29.62 -39.05
CA GLN A 318 3.65 28.16 -38.83
C GLN A 318 2.76 27.78 -37.65
N ARG A 319 2.75 28.60 -36.60
CA ARG A 319 1.87 28.41 -35.45
C ARG A 319 0.42 28.64 -35.82
N LEU A 320 0.10 29.69 -36.58
CA LEU A 320 -1.25 29.93 -37.09
C LEU A 320 -1.72 28.79 -38.00
N GLU A 321 -0.85 28.30 -38.90
CA GLU A 321 -1.15 27.17 -39.77
C GLU A 321 -1.37 25.88 -38.96
N LEU A 322 -0.59 25.65 -37.90
CA LEU A 322 -0.79 24.53 -36.99
C LEU A 322 -2.07 24.67 -36.15
N GLU A 323 -2.40 25.89 -35.69
CA GLU A 323 -3.63 26.17 -34.94
C GLU A 323 -4.86 26.02 -35.84
N GLU A 324 -4.81 26.49 -37.09
CA GLU A 324 -5.85 26.31 -38.09
C GLU A 324 -6.06 24.82 -38.42
N ARG A 325 -4.96 24.09 -38.69
CA ARG A 325 -5.00 22.65 -38.95
C ARG A 325 -5.46 21.84 -37.73
N MET A 326 -5.11 22.26 -36.52
CA MET A 326 -5.67 21.70 -35.30
C MET A 326 -7.18 21.93 -35.24
N THR A 327 -7.63 23.13 -35.57
CA THR A 327 -9.06 23.50 -35.55
C THR A 327 -9.84 22.67 -36.57
N GLU A 328 -9.29 22.47 -37.77
CA GLU A 328 -9.85 21.57 -38.79
C GLU A 328 -9.93 20.12 -38.31
N LEU A 329 -8.86 19.60 -37.68
CA LEU A 329 -8.85 18.24 -37.11
C LEU A 329 -9.86 18.09 -35.97
N TRP A 330 -9.98 19.09 -35.10
CA TRP A 330 -10.98 19.12 -34.04
C TRP A 330 -12.40 19.17 -34.60
N ALA A 331 -12.64 19.94 -35.66
CA ALA A 331 -13.93 19.99 -36.36
C ALA A 331 -14.27 18.64 -37.01
N PHE A 332 -13.29 18.01 -37.67
CA PHE A 332 -13.44 16.68 -38.27
C PHE A 332 -13.73 15.59 -37.23
N LEU A 333 -13.04 15.64 -36.09
CA LEU A 333 -13.27 14.72 -34.97
C LEU A 333 -14.64 14.94 -34.31
N ARG A 334 -15.10 16.20 -34.20
CA ARG A 334 -16.46 16.50 -33.70
C ARG A 334 -17.54 16.07 -34.68
N SER A 335 -17.34 16.21 -36.00
CA SER A 335 -18.34 15.84 -37.00
C SER A 335 -18.48 14.32 -37.20
N HIS A 336 -17.46 13.53 -36.82
CA HIS A 336 -17.47 12.06 -36.88
C HIS A 336 -17.58 11.40 -35.51
N ARG A 337 -17.93 12.16 -34.46
CA ARG A 337 -18.19 11.60 -33.14
C ARG A 337 -19.57 10.97 -33.09
N GLU A 338 -19.62 9.64 -32.93
CA GLU A 338 -20.83 8.89 -32.58
C GLU A 338 -21.18 8.97 -31.07
N VAL A 339 -20.40 9.73 -30.29
CA VAL A 339 -20.51 9.80 -28.83
C VAL A 339 -20.91 11.22 -28.38
N PRO A 340 -21.85 11.39 -27.43
CA PRO A 340 -22.32 12.71 -27.00
C PRO A 340 -21.22 13.55 -26.30
N GLU A 341 -21.12 14.84 -26.63
CA GLU A 341 -20.30 15.80 -25.88
C GLU A 341 -20.97 16.16 -24.54
N ARG A 342 -20.24 15.99 -23.43
CA ARG A 342 -20.65 16.56 -22.13
C ARG A 342 -20.27 18.04 -22.06
N LYS A 343 -21.26 18.88 -21.72
CA LYS A 343 -21.04 20.28 -21.32
C LYS A 343 -20.63 20.34 -19.85
N PHE A 344 -19.65 21.18 -19.57
CA PHE A 344 -19.16 21.48 -18.23
C PHE A 344 -20.27 22.02 -17.32
N ARG A 345 -20.21 21.64 -16.03
CA ARG A 345 -20.64 22.55 -14.95
C ARG A 345 -19.37 23.09 -14.31
N GLU A 346 -19.20 24.38 -14.50
CA GLU A 346 -18.04 25.21 -14.20
C GLU A 346 -17.93 25.46 -12.69
N ILE A 347 -17.61 24.44 -11.88
CA ILE A 347 -17.67 24.57 -10.41
C ILE A 347 -16.33 24.33 -9.68
N ASP A 348 -15.38 23.58 -10.20
CA ASP A 348 -14.13 23.31 -9.46
C ASP A 348 -12.90 23.93 -10.13
N ILE A 349 -12.79 25.25 -10.02
CA ILE A 349 -11.53 25.95 -10.29
C ILE A 349 -10.56 25.62 -9.16
N MET A 350 -9.36 25.15 -9.50
CA MET A 350 -8.29 24.90 -8.53
C MET A 350 -7.99 26.14 -7.69
N ARG A 351 -7.65 25.94 -6.41
CA ARG A 351 -7.16 27.02 -5.55
C ARG A 351 -5.89 27.61 -6.17
N GLU A 352 -5.71 28.93 -6.09
CA GLU A 352 -4.54 29.63 -6.67
C GLU A 352 -3.21 29.06 -6.18
N GLN A 353 -3.17 28.62 -4.92
CA GLN A 353 -2.00 28.00 -4.30
C GLN A 353 -1.59 26.70 -4.99
N ASP A 354 -2.51 26.02 -5.66
CA ASP A 354 -2.27 24.72 -6.28
C ASP A 354 -2.05 24.84 -7.80
N CYS A 355 -2.15 26.03 -8.40
CA CYS A 355 -2.12 26.23 -9.86
C CYS A 355 -0.81 25.80 -10.55
N TYR A 356 0.25 25.50 -9.78
CA TYR A 356 1.49 24.92 -10.28
C TYR A 356 1.42 23.41 -10.52
N LEU A 357 0.42 22.72 -9.96
CA LEU A 357 0.22 21.28 -10.15
C LEU A 357 -0.31 20.98 -11.56
N ILE A 358 0.02 19.79 -12.05
CA ILE A 358 -0.33 19.31 -13.39
C ILE A 358 -1.26 18.11 -13.21
N CYS A 359 -2.41 18.08 -13.91
CA CYS A 359 -3.27 16.89 -13.89
C CYS A 359 -2.47 15.70 -14.42
N SER A 360 -2.41 14.63 -13.64
CA SER A 360 -1.71 13.39 -13.95
C SER A 360 -2.26 12.67 -15.19
N PHE A 361 -3.52 12.95 -15.55
CA PHE A 361 -4.25 12.26 -16.62
C PHE A 361 -4.29 13.04 -17.94
N CYS A 362 -4.57 14.36 -17.93
CA CYS A 362 -4.63 15.17 -19.15
C CYS A 362 -3.43 16.11 -19.35
N LEU A 363 -2.51 16.16 -18.37
CA LEU A 363 -1.33 17.03 -18.35
C LEU A 363 -1.63 18.55 -18.38
N ALA A 364 -2.90 18.95 -18.18
CA ALA A 364 -3.27 20.34 -18.03
C ALA A 364 -2.73 20.90 -16.70
N LYS A 365 -2.06 22.06 -16.76
CA LYS A 365 -1.48 22.73 -15.59
C LYS A 365 -2.48 23.71 -14.99
N GLY A 366 -2.77 23.57 -13.69
CA GLY A 366 -3.53 24.53 -12.89
C GLY A 366 -4.99 24.73 -13.30
N GLN A 367 -5.59 23.79 -14.04
CA GLN A 367 -6.98 23.91 -14.52
C GLN A 367 -7.99 23.15 -13.66
N HIS A 368 -7.62 21.96 -13.18
CA HIS A 368 -8.43 21.13 -12.31
C HIS A 368 -7.51 20.14 -11.58
N TYR A 369 -7.92 19.67 -10.41
CA TYR A 369 -7.23 18.60 -9.72
C TYR A 369 -7.28 17.30 -10.55
N SER A 370 -6.33 16.39 -10.33
CA SER A 370 -6.25 15.12 -11.09
C SER A 370 -7.46 14.21 -10.86
N ASP A 371 -8.08 14.28 -9.69
CA ASP A 371 -9.30 13.57 -9.32
C ASP A 371 -10.57 14.12 -10.04
N SER A 372 -10.49 15.35 -10.51
CA SER A 372 -11.56 16.09 -11.20
C SER A 372 -11.33 16.13 -12.71
N CYS A 373 -10.33 15.38 -13.19
CA CYS A 373 -9.82 15.43 -14.55
C CYS A 373 -10.80 14.73 -15.51
N PRO A 374 -11.44 15.44 -16.45
CA PRO A 374 -12.64 14.97 -17.15
C PRO A 374 -12.37 13.95 -18.26
N VAL A 375 -11.12 13.54 -18.49
CA VAL A 375 -10.75 12.58 -19.54
C VAL A 375 -10.76 11.16 -18.97
N TYR A 376 -11.94 10.67 -18.64
CA TYR A 376 -12.25 9.25 -18.63
C TYR A 376 -13.66 9.07 -19.20
N THR A 377 -13.76 8.83 -20.50
CA THR A 377 -14.94 8.18 -21.08
C THR A 377 -14.70 6.69 -21.03
N SER A 378 -15.47 6.05 -20.15
CA SER A 378 -15.93 4.68 -20.33
C SER A 378 -16.36 4.48 -21.79
N VAL A 379 -15.79 3.46 -22.42
CA VAL A 379 -16.26 2.93 -23.70
C VAL A 379 -17.57 2.19 -23.40
N GLU A 380 -18.68 2.62 -24.01
CA GLU A 380 -19.88 1.80 -24.20
C GLU A 380 -19.59 0.62 -25.14
#